data_AF-A0A4Q3KVA7-F1
#
_entry.id   AF-A0A4Q3KVA7-F1
#
_cell.length_a   1.000
_cell.length_b   1.000
_cell.length_c   1.000
_cell.angle_alpha   90.00
_cell.angle_beta   90.00
_cell.angle_gamma   90.00
#
_symmetry.space_group_name_H-M   'P 1'
#
loop_
_entity.id
_entity.type
_entity.pdbx_description
1 polymer ?
#
loop_
_entity_poly.entity_id
_entity_poly.type
_entity_poly.pdbx_seq_one_letter_code
_entity_poly.pdbx_strand_id
1 'polypeptide(L)'
;METLAALRDRENPMEPDRARAVAQVASVLVDTAKVEVDYIKATGQDKSSFLEEPSTTTLAVSTGSPFPPGITGITQHRLQG
;
A
#
# COMPACT_ATOMS: atom_id res chain seq x y z
N MET A 1 2.72 15.52 -2.66
CA MET A 1 4.10 15.99 -2.36
C MET A 1 4.03 17.31 -1.59
N GLU A 2 3.77 17.24 -0.28
CA GLU A 2 3.45 18.40 0.57
C GLU A 2 4.70 19.14 1.08
N THR A 3 5.84 18.45 1.19
CA THR A 3 7.09 18.97 1.76
C THR A 3 7.84 19.97 0.86
N LEU A 4 7.81 19.77 -0.47
CA LEU A 4 8.40 20.73 -1.43
C LEU A 4 7.60 22.01 -1.55
N ALA A 5 6.28 21.94 -1.32
CA ALA A 5 5.40 23.11 -1.30
C ALA A 5 5.69 24.00 -0.08
N ALA A 6 5.89 23.39 1.10
CA ALA A 6 6.22 24.10 2.34
C ALA A 6 7.60 24.79 2.33
N LEU A 7 8.57 24.30 1.56
CA LEU A 7 9.87 24.96 1.36
C LEU A 7 9.78 26.23 0.49
N ARG A 8 8.77 26.30 -0.40
CA ARG A 8 8.55 27.44 -1.29
C ARG A 8 7.60 28.48 -0.68
N ASP A 9 7.00 28.17 0.46
CA ASP A 9 6.12 29.07 1.20
C ASP A 9 6.93 30.21 1.81
N ARG A 10 6.59 31.44 1.41
CA ARG A 10 7.25 32.67 1.87
C ARG A 10 6.62 33.23 3.14
N GLU A 11 5.39 32.84 3.47
CA GLU A 11 4.68 33.31 4.65
C GLU A 11 4.98 32.41 5.85
N ASN A 12 5.09 31.10 5.66
CA ASN A 12 5.48 30.14 6.71
C ASN A 12 6.50 29.10 6.20
N PRO A 13 7.77 29.51 5.97
CA PRO A 13 8.80 28.60 5.49
C PRO A 13 9.09 27.51 6.53
N MET A 14 9.33 26.28 6.04
CA MET A 14 9.81 25.21 6.90
C MET A 14 11.21 25.54 7.45
N GLU A 15 11.43 25.22 8.73
CA GLU A 15 12.71 25.41 9.41
C GLU A 15 13.83 24.61 8.69
N PRO A 16 15.01 25.23 8.40
CA PRO A 16 16.07 24.60 7.61
C PRO A 16 16.61 23.26 8.13
N ASP A 17 16.73 23.09 9.44
CA ASP A 17 17.22 21.82 10.00
C ASP A 17 16.19 20.70 9.87
N ARG A 18 14.89 21.02 10.02
CA ARG A 18 13.80 20.10 9.67
C ARG A 18 13.86 19.73 8.18
N ALA A 19 14.11 20.69 7.30
CA ALA A 19 14.25 20.43 5.87
C ALA A 19 15.39 19.45 5.56
N ARG A 20 16.54 19.63 6.21
CA ARG A 20 17.70 18.75 6.07
C ARG A 20 17.40 17.33 6.58
N ALA A 21 16.73 17.21 7.72
CA ALA A 21 16.34 15.92 8.27
C ALA A 21 15.39 15.15 7.33
N VAL A 22 14.39 15.83 6.77
CA VAL A 22 13.47 15.24 5.79
C VAL A 22 14.21 14.81 4.52
N ALA A 23 15.14 15.64 4.03
CA ALA A 23 15.93 15.31 2.85
C ALA A 23 16.77 14.05 3.07
N GLN A 24 17.38 13.88 4.25
CA GLN A 24 18.16 12.68 4.59
C GLN A 24 17.30 11.41 4.58
N VAL A 25 16.11 11.45 5.20
CA VAL A 25 15.18 10.31 5.18
C VAL A 25 14.73 10.01 3.75
N ALA A 26 14.43 11.04 2.95
CA ALA A 26 14.06 10.87 1.56
C ALA A 26 15.19 10.22 0.74
N SER A 27 16.46 10.57 0.98
CA SER A 27 17.60 9.92 0.33
C SER A 27 17.68 8.43 0.66
N VAL A 28 17.47 8.05 1.93
CA VAL A 28 17.44 6.63 2.33
C VAL A 28 16.33 5.88 1.60
N LEU A 29 15.13 6.45 1.49
CA LEU A 29 14.02 5.85 0.76
C LEU A 29 14.31 5.68 -0.75
N VAL A 30 15.02 6.63 -1.34
CA VAL A 30 15.44 6.51 -2.75
C VAL A 30 16.45 5.39 -2.91
N ASP A 31 17.39 5.24 -1.98
CA ASP A 31 18.39 4.19 -2.05
C ASP A 31 17.78 2.80 -1.86
N THR A 32 16.76 2.64 -1.00
CA THR A 32 16.03 1.36 -0.93
C THR A 32 15.30 1.04 -2.24
N ALA A 33 14.67 2.03 -2.87
CA ALA A 33 14.01 1.83 -4.17
C ALA A 33 14.99 1.46 -5.30
N LYS A 34 16.22 2.01 -5.28
CA LYS A 34 17.25 1.64 -6.27
C LYS A 34 17.66 0.17 -6.13
N VAL A 35 17.84 -0.31 -4.89
CA VAL A 35 18.18 -1.71 -4.64
C VAL A 35 17.12 -2.64 -5.21
N GLU A 36 15.84 -2.28 -5.09
CA GLU A 36 14.73 -3.04 -5.69
C GLU A 36 14.79 -3.05 -7.22
N VAL A 37 15.07 -1.90 -7.84
CA VAL A 37 15.24 -1.81 -9.30
C VAL A 37 16.42 -2.65 -9.77
N ASP A 38 17.52 -2.66 -9.02
CA ASP A 38 18.70 -3.46 -9.35
C ASP A 38 18.42 -4.96 -9.18
N TYR A 39 17.65 -5.36 -8.16
CA TYR A 39 17.17 -6.72 -7.98
C TYR A 39 16.29 -7.18 -9.16
N ILE A 40 15.33 -6.37 -9.58
CA ILE A 40 14.45 -6.61 -10.75
C ILE A 40 15.31 -6.82 -12.01
N LYS A 41 16.26 -5.92 -12.28
CA LYS A 41 17.17 -6.01 -13.44
C LYS A 41 18.04 -7.27 -13.39
N ALA A 42 18.56 -7.64 -12.22
CA ALA A 42 19.46 -8.77 -12.05
C ALA A 42 18.73 -10.12 -12.19
N THR A 43 17.47 -10.19 -11.76
CA THR A 43 16.67 -11.43 -11.77
C THR A 43 15.82 -11.59 -13.03
N GLY A 44 15.64 -10.52 -13.81
CA GLY A 44 14.76 -10.52 -14.98
C GLY A 44 13.27 -10.63 -14.61
N GLN A 45 12.92 -10.30 -13.37
CA GLN A 45 11.53 -10.23 -12.92
C GLN A 45 10.93 -8.87 -13.28
N ASP A 46 9.64 -8.82 -13.63
CA ASP A 46 8.97 -7.56 -13.97
C ASP A 46 8.48 -6.78 -12.74
N LYS A 47 8.45 -7.41 -11.55
CA LYS A 47 7.86 -6.85 -10.31
C LYS A 47 8.62 -7.29 -9.05
N SER A 48 8.59 -6.45 -8.02
CA SER A 48 9.05 -6.77 -6.65
C SER A 48 7.94 -6.51 -5.64
N SER A 49 7.80 -7.40 -4.66
CA SER A 49 6.79 -7.32 -3.59
C SER A 49 7.18 -6.44 -2.40
N PHE A 50 8.36 -5.79 -2.42
CA PHE A 50 8.87 -5.05 -1.25
C PHE A 50 8.28 -3.64 -1.09
N LEU A 51 8.19 -2.87 -2.18
CA LEU A 51 7.62 -1.51 -2.20
C LEU A 51 6.28 -1.41 -2.93
N GLU A 52 5.71 -2.53 -3.36
CA GLU A 52 4.38 -2.53 -3.96
C GLU A 52 3.37 -2.08 -2.90
N GLU A 53 2.44 -1.19 -3.26
CA GLU A 53 1.34 -0.85 -2.34
C GLU A 53 0.67 -2.17 -1.94
N PRO A 54 0.39 -2.40 -0.64
CA PRO A 54 -0.38 -3.57 -0.26
C PRO A 54 -1.61 -3.48 -1.13
N SER A 55 -1.80 -4.49 -1.99
CA SER A 55 -2.99 -4.55 -2.83
C SER A 55 -4.10 -4.22 -1.87
N THR A 56 -4.75 -3.08 -2.05
CA THR A 56 -6.03 -2.86 -1.42
C THR A 56 -6.86 -3.94 -2.05
N THR A 57 -6.82 -5.14 -1.47
CA THR A 57 -7.97 -5.97 -1.24
C THR A 57 -8.90 -5.00 -0.54
N THR A 58 -9.54 -4.16 -1.34
CA THR A 58 -10.88 -3.72 -1.10
C THR A 58 -11.51 -4.98 -0.57
N LEU A 59 -11.85 -4.93 0.72
CA LEU A 59 -12.79 -5.84 1.30
C LEU A 59 -13.98 -5.68 0.39
N ALA A 60 -14.01 -6.47 -0.69
CA ALA A 60 -15.17 -6.64 -1.50
C ALA A 60 -16.12 -7.22 -0.48
N VAL A 61 -16.95 -6.35 0.07
CA VAL A 61 -18.29 -6.70 0.47
C VAL A 61 -18.93 -7.17 -0.83
N SER A 62 -18.55 -8.37 -1.25
CA SER A 62 -19.29 -9.14 -2.20
C SER A 62 -20.59 -9.39 -1.47
N THR A 63 -21.65 -8.74 -1.93
CA THR A 63 -23.04 -9.15 -1.69
C THR A 63 -23.34 -10.54 -2.29
N GLY A 64 -22.33 -11.40 -2.41
CA GLY A 64 -22.39 -12.82 -2.70
C GLY A 64 -21.47 -13.53 -1.71
N SER A 65 -22.02 -14.53 -1.02
CA SER A 65 -21.41 -15.23 0.11
C SER A 65 -19.92 -15.56 -0.09
N PRO A 66 -19.06 -15.30 0.92
CA PRO A 66 -17.61 -15.56 0.88
C PRO A 66 -17.26 -17.05 1.03
N PHE A 67 -18.15 -17.94 0.61
CA PHE A 67 -18.10 -19.35 0.95
C PHE A 67 -18.06 -20.24 -0.31
N PRO A 68 -17.25 -21.32 -0.30
CA PRO A 68 -17.19 -22.26 -1.41
C PRO A 68 -18.58 -22.86 -1.73
N PRO A 69 -18.83 -23.25 -3.00
CA PRO A 69 -20.08 -23.93 -3.35
C PRO A 69 -20.25 -25.20 -2.52
N GLY A 70 -21.39 -25.32 -1.82
CA GLY A 70 -21.74 -26.51 -1.03
C GLY A 70 -22.08 -26.26 0.45
N ILE A 71 -21.81 -25.07 1.00
CA ILE A 71 -22.11 -24.75 2.42
C ILE A 71 -23.14 -23.64 2.62
N THR A 72 -23.78 -23.16 1.55
CA THR A 72 -24.71 -22.03 1.58
C THR A 72 -26.18 -22.41 1.83
N GLY A 73 -26.48 -23.68 2.06
CA GLY A 73 -27.85 -24.18 2.25
C GLY A 73 -28.12 -24.66 3.68
N ILE A 74 -29.25 -24.23 4.26
CA ILE A 74 -29.81 -24.81 5.49
C ILE A 74 -31.08 -25.59 5.17
N THR A 75 -31.14 -26.88 5.52
CA THR A 75 -32.38 -27.67 5.48
C THR A 75 -33.02 -27.67 6.86
N GLN A 76 -34.17 -26.99 7.00
CA GLN A 76 -34.94 -26.98 8.25
C GLN A 76 -36.16 -27.89 8.10
N HIS A 77 -36.23 -28.96 8.88
CA HIS A 77 -37.43 -29.78 9.01
C HIS A 77 -38.33 -29.18 10.09
N ARG A 78 -39.53 -28.71 9.70
CA ARG A 78 -40.57 -28.32 10.66
C ARG A 78 -41.51 -29.50 10.90
N LEU A 79 -41.75 -29.81 12.17
CA LEU A 79 -42.80 -30.75 12.58
C LEU A 79 -44.15 -30.03 12.39
N GLN A 80 -45.03 -30.58 11.56
CA GLN A 80 -46.41 -30.07 11.45
C GLN A 80 -47.23 -30.66 12.59
N GLY A 81 -47.82 -29.79 13.41
CA GLY A 81 -48.86 -30.12 14.38
C GLY A 81 -50.23 -29.79 13.82
#